data_AF-A0A7X9D6H2-F1
#
_entry.id   AF-A0A7X9D6H2-F1
#
_cell.length_a   1.000
_cell.length_b   1.000
_cell.length_c   1.000
_cell.angle_alpha   90.00
_cell.angle_beta   90.00
_cell.angle_gamma   90.00
#
_symmetry.space_group_name_H-M   'P 1'
#
loop_
_entity.id
_entity.type
_entity.pdbx_description
1 polymer ?
#
loop_
_entity_poly.entity_id
_entity_poly.type
_entity_poly.pdbx_seq_one_letter_code
_entity_poly.pdbx_strand_id
1 'polypeptide(L)'
;METDDYIDLNMYENLYSLALESKADYVKGSAVRFLGLSGDRIYSRKIEVFTEKEFEEHNGLVTVNLSLTAKLILKDYYLWSGIYKKDFIKSILLNETPGAAYQDIGFLIQTFCKAKKAIYTDKIFYYYRQDNPSASGYNPKAFRFLVEEYKYVDSLLQNQGEEWHILSYCKLFRQTNHRIRLMAISGSLWDSATSDLQAISNKLKEAISRNEMVTEILTDQERWEFDLMIQNPKSLYDHYKAAEIERSRELTALLNNLSSAKGIVVFGCGQLGEFVPALLDLNGIDKIEAHCDNNSNLWGKDLQGKPIISPTQALLDFPQGTYLIANKAHRQEIKEQLMTMGISADNIYEYTAGLDPLLLSKIYLDRQ
;
A
#
# COMPACT_ATOMS: atom_id res chain seq x y z
N MET A 1 11.62 -10.86 11.43
CA MET A 1 10.25 -10.65 11.94
C MET A 1 10.32 -9.41 12.79
N GLU A 2 9.47 -8.43 12.51
CA GLU A 2 9.27 -7.28 13.40
C GLU A 2 8.44 -7.69 14.62
N THR A 3 8.65 -7.03 15.74
CA THR A 3 8.07 -7.44 17.03
C THR A 3 6.56 -7.25 17.13
N ASP A 4 5.97 -6.44 16.26
CA ASP A 4 4.55 -6.11 16.21
C ASP A 4 3.77 -6.94 15.16
N ASP A 5 4.47 -7.76 14.39
CA ASP A 5 3.92 -8.63 13.36
C ASP A 5 3.58 -10.03 13.89
N TYR A 6 2.98 -10.86 13.05
CA TYR A 6 2.91 -12.31 13.26
C TYR A 6 3.14 -13.07 11.96
N ILE A 7 3.48 -14.35 12.10
CA ILE A 7 3.74 -15.25 10.98
C ILE A 7 2.87 -16.51 11.09
N ASP A 8 2.61 -17.15 9.95
CA ASP A 8 2.01 -18.47 9.92
C ASP A 8 2.90 -19.50 10.64
N LEU A 9 2.28 -20.42 11.38
CA LEU A 9 2.98 -21.43 12.18
C LEU A 9 3.95 -22.28 11.34
N ASN A 10 3.64 -22.49 10.07
CA ASN A 10 4.42 -23.34 9.17
C ASN A 10 5.34 -22.53 8.23
N MET A 11 5.47 -21.21 8.41
CA MET A 11 6.29 -20.34 7.56
C MET A 11 7.71 -20.87 7.40
N TYR A 12 8.42 -21.10 8.51
CA TYR A 12 9.82 -21.50 8.46
C TYR A 12 10.01 -22.88 7.86
N GLU A 13 9.14 -23.85 8.15
CA GLU A 13 9.21 -25.20 7.59
C GLU A 13 9.04 -25.20 6.06
N ASN A 14 8.01 -24.50 5.57
CA ASN A 14 7.72 -24.40 4.14
C ASN A 14 8.85 -23.68 3.39
N LEU A 15 9.28 -22.53 3.90
CA LEU A 15 10.35 -21.74 3.26
C LEU A 15 11.70 -22.48 3.30
N TYR A 16 11.99 -23.20 4.39
CA TYR A 16 13.22 -23.98 4.51
C TYR A 16 13.26 -25.14 3.53
N SER A 17 12.15 -25.87 3.39
CA SER A 17 12.02 -26.95 2.41
C SER A 17 12.24 -26.44 0.99
N LEU A 18 11.58 -25.34 0.61
CA LEU A 18 11.79 -24.67 -0.68
C LEU A 18 13.24 -24.23 -0.88
N ALA A 19 13.90 -23.72 0.16
CA ALA A 19 15.30 -23.29 0.07
C ALA A 19 16.26 -24.46 -0.19
N LEU A 20 16.03 -25.62 0.45
CA LEU A 20 16.82 -26.83 0.24
C LEU A 20 16.66 -27.39 -1.18
N GLU A 21 15.43 -27.50 -1.65
CA GLU A 21 15.11 -28.02 -2.99
C GLU A 21 15.66 -27.13 -4.10
N SER A 22 15.44 -25.82 -3.97
CA SER A 22 15.81 -24.85 -5.00
C SER A 22 17.28 -24.45 -4.96
N LYS A 23 17.97 -24.65 -3.83
CA LYS A 23 19.32 -24.14 -3.53
C LYS A 23 19.43 -22.62 -3.72
N ALA A 24 18.36 -21.89 -3.46
CA ALA A 24 18.31 -20.42 -3.59
C ALA A 24 19.16 -19.72 -2.52
N ASP A 25 19.58 -18.48 -2.83
CA ASP A 25 20.26 -17.61 -1.89
C ASP A 25 19.28 -17.05 -0.84
N TYR A 26 18.01 -16.87 -1.23
CA TYR A 26 16.92 -16.59 -0.32
C TYR A 26 15.57 -17.07 -0.90
N VAL A 27 14.62 -17.31 0.00
CA VAL A 27 13.24 -17.70 -0.33
C VAL A 27 12.28 -16.83 0.44
N LYS A 28 11.28 -16.25 -0.23
CA LYS A 28 10.26 -15.38 0.36
C LYS A 28 8.85 -15.94 0.15
N GLY A 29 8.02 -15.78 1.18
CA GLY A 29 6.57 -15.95 1.10
C GLY A 29 5.88 -14.67 0.70
N SER A 30 4.60 -14.79 0.34
CA SER A 30 3.71 -13.64 0.23
C SER A 30 3.39 -13.11 1.64
N ALA A 31 3.03 -11.84 1.68
CA ALA A 31 2.68 -11.16 2.92
C ALA A 31 1.39 -10.37 2.75
N VAL A 32 0.70 -10.10 3.86
CA VAL A 32 -0.47 -9.21 3.89
C VAL A 32 -0.21 -8.08 4.87
N ARG A 33 -0.68 -6.88 4.54
CA ARG A 33 -0.89 -5.81 5.51
C ARG A 33 -2.20 -6.08 6.23
N PHE A 34 -2.26 -5.88 7.54
CA PHE A 34 -3.50 -6.01 8.29
C PHE A 34 -3.66 -4.93 9.35
N LEU A 35 -4.91 -4.65 9.72
CA LEU A 35 -5.29 -3.81 10.85
C LEU A 35 -6.52 -4.39 11.55
N GLY A 36 -6.60 -4.20 12.87
CA GLY A 36 -7.77 -4.59 13.65
C GLY A 36 -8.94 -3.64 13.40
N LEU A 37 -10.14 -4.20 13.35
CA LEU A 37 -11.44 -3.52 13.31
C LEU A 37 -12.23 -3.86 14.58
N SER A 38 -13.40 -3.22 14.77
CA SER A 38 -14.29 -3.54 15.89
C SER A 38 -14.77 -4.99 15.85
N GLY A 39 -14.94 -5.61 17.02
CA GLY A 39 -15.54 -6.94 17.17
C GLY A 39 -14.70 -8.10 16.62
N ASP A 40 -13.40 -8.13 16.93
CA ASP A 40 -12.41 -9.13 16.48
C ASP A 40 -12.22 -9.24 14.94
N ARG A 41 -12.82 -8.34 14.17
CA ARG A 41 -12.68 -8.28 12.71
C ARG A 41 -11.30 -7.78 12.30
N ILE A 42 -10.84 -8.19 11.13
CA ILE A 42 -9.56 -7.79 10.56
C ILE A 42 -9.76 -7.35 9.11
N TYR A 43 -9.25 -6.17 8.77
CA TYR A 43 -9.04 -5.78 7.37
C TYR A 43 -7.63 -6.17 6.96
N SER A 44 -7.48 -6.82 5.80
CA SER A 44 -6.17 -7.19 5.28
C SER A 44 -6.07 -7.02 3.77
N ARG A 45 -4.84 -6.79 3.28
CA ARG A 45 -4.56 -6.66 1.85
C ARG A 45 -3.19 -7.23 1.52
N LYS A 46 -3.11 -8.03 0.45
CA LYS A 46 -1.85 -8.62 -0.04
C LYS A 46 -0.82 -7.55 -0.38
N ILE A 47 0.43 -7.81 -0.01
CA ILE A 47 1.61 -7.09 -0.48
C ILE A 47 2.03 -7.76 -1.78
N GLU A 48 1.75 -7.10 -2.90
CA GLU A 48 2.04 -7.62 -4.23
C GLU A 48 3.49 -7.37 -4.62
N VAL A 49 4.31 -8.43 -4.63
CA VAL A 49 5.61 -8.45 -5.30
C VAL A 49 5.47 -9.00 -6.73
N PHE A 50 4.59 -10.00 -6.90
CA PHE A 50 4.16 -10.57 -8.17
C PHE A 50 2.64 -10.66 -8.18
N THR A 51 2.06 -10.54 -9.38
CA THR A 51 0.64 -10.69 -9.63
C THR A 51 0.20 -12.14 -9.45
N GLU A 52 -1.10 -12.36 -9.23
CA GLU A 52 -1.67 -13.71 -9.18
C GLU A 52 -1.38 -14.47 -10.48
N LYS A 53 -1.51 -13.82 -11.63
CA LYS A 53 -1.18 -14.38 -12.93
C LYS A 53 0.28 -14.83 -13.03
N GLU A 54 1.24 -14.01 -12.59
CA GLU A 54 2.66 -14.39 -12.58
C GLU A 54 2.91 -15.62 -11.70
N PHE A 55 2.20 -15.76 -10.58
CA PHE A 55 2.29 -16.97 -9.75
C PHE A 55 1.63 -18.17 -10.42
N GLU A 56 0.43 -18.02 -10.99
CA GLU A 56 -0.32 -19.09 -11.66
C GLU A 56 0.46 -19.67 -12.85
N GLU A 57 1.09 -18.82 -13.66
CA GLU A 57 1.95 -19.22 -14.79
C GLU A 57 3.17 -20.05 -14.35
N HIS A 58 3.51 -20.01 -13.06
CA HIS A 58 4.63 -20.74 -12.47
C HIS A 58 4.22 -21.64 -11.29
N ASN A 59 2.98 -22.13 -11.29
CA ASN A 59 2.46 -23.08 -10.30
C ASN A 59 2.65 -22.61 -8.84
N GLY A 60 2.43 -21.32 -8.58
CA GLY A 60 2.56 -20.70 -7.26
C GLY A 60 4.01 -20.34 -6.86
N LEU A 61 5.00 -20.54 -7.74
CA LEU A 61 6.42 -20.33 -7.44
C LEU A 61 7.14 -19.51 -8.51
N VAL A 62 7.56 -18.29 -8.19
CA VAL A 62 8.37 -17.47 -9.09
C VAL A 62 9.86 -17.63 -8.76
N THR A 63 10.66 -18.05 -9.75
CA THR A 63 12.13 -18.08 -9.65
C THR A 63 12.73 -16.84 -10.29
N VAL A 64 13.52 -16.09 -9.53
CA VAL A 64 14.18 -14.87 -10.02
C VAL A 64 15.69 -15.08 -10.08
N ASN A 65 16.29 -14.75 -11.22
CA ASN A 65 17.73 -14.53 -11.33
C ASN A 65 18.00 -13.03 -11.27
N LEU A 66 18.46 -12.56 -10.12
CA LEU A 66 18.57 -11.13 -9.85
C LEU A 66 19.70 -10.42 -10.58
N SER A 67 20.72 -11.14 -11.05
CA SER A 67 21.70 -10.54 -11.95
C SER A 67 21.07 -10.12 -13.29
N LEU A 68 19.84 -10.55 -13.57
CA LEU A 68 19.08 -10.25 -14.79
C LEU A 68 17.75 -9.53 -14.51
N THR A 69 17.43 -9.20 -13.26
CA THR A 69 16.11 -8.64 -12.88
C THR A 69 16.24 -7.54 -11.84
N ALA A 70 16.98 -6.48 -12.19
CA ALA A 70 17.21 -5.33 -11.31
C ALA A 70 15.90 -4.64 -10.87
N LYS A 71 14.87 -4.66 -11.74
CA LYS A 71 13.55 -4.04 -11.49
C LYS A 71 12.85 -4.55 -10.22
N LEU A 72 13.26 -5.68 -9.63
CA LEU A 72 12.66 -6.18 -8.38
C LEU A 72 12.83 -5.21 -7.21
N ILE A 73 13.86 -4.35 -7.22
CA ILE A 73 14.06 -3.30 -6.21
C ILE A 73 12.86 -2.36 -6.07
N LEU A 74 12.07 -2.20 -7.15
CA LEU A 74 10.88 -1.36 -7.22
C LEU A 74 9.59 -2.09 -6.80
N LYS A 75 9.64 -3.41 -6.57
CA LYS A 75 8.49 -4.24 -6.19
C LYS A 75 8.62 -4.77 -4.75
N ASP A 76 9.82 -5.18 -4.34
CA ASP A 76 10.08 -5.79 -3.03
C ASP A 76 10.79 -4.82 -2.06
N TYR A 77 10.07 -4.47 -0.99
CA TYR A 77 10.48 -3.48 0.01
C TYR A 77 10.74 -4.09 1.39
N TYR A 78 10.56 -5.40 1.58
CA TYR A 78 10.49 -5.99 2.91
C TYR A 78 11.50 -7.11 3.08
N LEU A 79 12.41 -7.00 4.06
CA LEU A 79 13.39 -8.04 4.34
C LEU A 79 12.85 -9.22 5.15
N TRP A 80 11.70 -9.05 5.82
CA TRP A 80 11.21 -10.01 6.81
C TRP A 80 10.28 -11.10 6.24
N SER A 81 9.89 -11.01 4.97
CA SER A 81 8.94 -11.96 4.34
C SER A 81 9.56 -13.30 3.95
N GLY A 82 10.81 -13.56 4.33
CA GLY A 82 11.52 -14.76 3.91
C GLY A 82 12.71 -15.15 4.78
N ILE A 83 13.43 -16.16 4.30
CA ILE A 83 14.67 -16.66 4.89
C ILE A 83 15.83 -16.56 3.90
N TYR A 84 17.03 -16.42 4.45
CA TYR A 84 18.25 -16.17 3.70
C TYR A 84 19.28 -17.25 4.01
N LYS A 85 19.98 -17.74 2.99
CA LYS A 85 21.09 -18.68 3.17
C LYS A 85 22.17 -18.04 4.04
N LYS A 86 22.60 -18.75 5.08
CA LYS A 86 23.53 -18.23 6.10
C LYS A 86 24.82 -17.65 5.51
N ASP A 87 25.44 -18.34 4.57
CA ASP A 87 26.71 -17.87 3.99
C ASP A 87 26.52 -16.74 2.98
N PHE A 88 25.32 -16.63 2.39
CA PHE A 88 24.96 -15.50 1.55
C PHE A 88 24.75 -14.24 2.40
N ILE A 89 23.93 -14.33 3.46
CA ILE A 89 23.53 -13.16 4.26
C ILE A 89 24.69 -12.54 5.04
N LYS A 90 25.71 -13.32 5.41
CA LYS A 90 26.94 -12.80 6.06
C LYS A 90 27.68 -11.73 5.23
N SER A 91 27.44 -11.69 3.91
CA SER A 91 28.03 -10.69 3.03
C SER A 91 27.22 -9.39 2.95
N ILE A 92 26.09 -9.30 3.66
CA ILE A 92 25.12 -8.20 3.61
C ILE A 92 25.10 -7.50 4.97
N LEU A 93 25.33 -6.19 4.98
CA LEU A 93 25.40 -5.40 6.21
C LEU A 93 24.30 -4.34 6.23
N LEU A 94 23.73 -4.10 7.40
CA LEU A 94 22.86 -2.96 7.65
C LEU A 94 23.74 -1.72 7.88
N ASN A 95 23.24 -0.55 7.48
CA ASN A 95 23.93 0.71 7.72
C ASN A 95 23.89 1.07 9.22
N GLU A 96 25.04 1.26 9.84
CA GLU A 96 25.12 1.62 11.27
C GLU A 96 24.94 3.13 11.44
N THR A 97 23.69 3.60 11.40
CA THR A 97 23.31 4.99 11.64
C THR A 97 22.66 5.18 13.02
N PRO A 98 22.71 6.38 13.63
CA PRO A 98 21.99 6.65 14.87
C PRO A 98 20.47 6.53 14.69
N GLY A 99 19.88 5.49 15.27
CA GLY A 99 18.45 5.20 15.21
C GLY A 99 18.10 4.08 14.22
N ALA A 100 16.94 3.44 14.41
CA ALA A 100 16.49 2.31 13.60
C ALA A 100 15.42 2.76 12.58
N ALA A 101 15.85 3.30 11.44
CA ALA A 101 14.95 3.64 10.33
C ALA A 101 15.65 3.50 8.98
N TYR A 102 14.98 2.77 8.07
CA TYR A 102 15.30 2.66 6.64
C TYR A 102 16.57 1.87 6.26
N GLN A 103 17.25 1.23 7.20
CA GLN A 103 18.40 0.36 6.90
C GLN A 103 18.01 -0.88 6.05
N ASP A 104 16.72 -1.20 5.98
CA ASP A 104 16.17 -2.21 5.08
C ASP A 104 16.44 -1.89 3.61
N ILE A 105 16.57 -0.61 3.23
CA ILE A 105 16.87 -0.19 1.87
C ILE A 105 18.25 -0.71 1.43
N GLY A 106 19.32 -0.37 2.14
CA GLY A 106 20.67 -0.81 1.83
C GLY A 106 20.84 -2.33 1.95
N PHE A 107 20.14 -2.96 2.88
CA PHE A 107 20.09 -4.42 2.99
C PHE A 107 19.48 -5.07 1.74
N LEU A 108 18.32 -4.59 1.29
CA LEU A 108 17.63 -5.14 0.12
C LEU A 108 18.41 -4.87 -1.17
N ILE A 109 19.04 -3.70 -1.30
CA ILE A 109 19.90 -3.39 -2.45
C ILE A 109 21.06 -4.38 -2.54
N GLN A 110 21.78 -4.60 -1.44
CA GLN A 110 22.84 -5.62 -1.41
C GLN A 110 22.31 -7.02 -1.70
N THR A 111 21.16 -7.37 -1.14
CA THR A 111 20.49 -8.65 -1.40
C THR A 111 20.26 -8.84 -2.90
N PHE A 112 19.69 -7.84 -3.55
CA PHE A 112 19.34 -7.91 -4.96
C PHE A 112 20.57 -7.90 -5.87
N CYS A 113 21.60 -7.09 -5.57
CA CYS A 113 22.82 -7.07 -6.37
C CYS A 113 23.66 -8.35 -6.22
N LYS A 114 23.62 -9.02 -5.07
CA LYS A 114 24.51 -10.16 -4.76
C LYS A 114 23.87 -11.53 -4.99
N ALA A 115 22.55 -11.66 -4.88
CA ALA A 115 21.88 -12.94 -5.04
C ALA A 115 21.89 -13.40 -6.51
N LYS A 116 22.12 -14.69 -6.71
CA LYS A 116 22.08 -15.36 -8.01
C LYS A 116 20.74 -16.05 -8.25
N LYS A 117 20.11 -16.52 -7.17
CA LYS A 117 18.81 -17.20 -7.26
C LYS A 117 17.92 -16.87 -6.07
N ALA A 118 16.70 -16.45 -6.35
CA ALA A 118 15.65 -16.24 -5.38
C ALA A 118 14.40 -17.03 -5.76
N ILE A 119 13.63 -17.45 -4.76
CA ILE A 119 12.32 -18.07 -4.94
C ILE A 119 11.27 -17.27 -4.17
N TYR A 120 10.13 -17.03 -4.80
CA TYR A 120 8.95 -16.43 -4.19
C TYR A 120 7.79 -17.40 -4.29
N THR A 121 7.03 -17.57 -3.21
CA THR A 121 5.77 -18.35 -3.20
C THR A 121 4.55 -17.46 -2.98
N ASP A 122 3.46 -17.80 -3.62
CA ASP A 122 2.15 -17.15 -3.47
C ASP A 122 1.50 -17.37 -2.09
N LYS A 123 1.97 -18.36 -1.32
CA LYS A 123 1.51 -18.65 0.04
C LYS A 123 1.76 -17.46 0.96
N ILE A 124 0.71 -17.00 1.62
CA ILE A 124 0.77 -15.93 2.62
C ILE A 124 1.32 -16.53 3.91
N PHE A 125 2.49 -16.04 4.34
CA PHE A 125 3.13 -16.49 5.58
C PHE A 125 3.38 -15.38 6.58
N TYR A 126 3.33 -14.13 6.14
CA TYR A 126 3.71 -13.00 6.99
C TYR A 126 2.58 -11.97 7.03
N TYR A 127 2.25 -11.53 8.24
CA TYR A 127 1.16 -10.61 8.52
C TYR A 127 1.76 -9.34 9.12
N TYR A 128 1.85 -8.30 8.28
CA TYR A 128 2.43 -7.01 8.61
C TYR A 128 1.39 -6.08 9.22
N ARG A 129 1.58 -5.72 10.48
CA ARG A 129 0.65 -4.89 11.24
C ARG A 129 0.70 -3.44 10.77
N GLN A 130 -0.45 -2.78 10.64
CA GLN A 130 -0.56 -1.38 10.17
C GLN A 130 -1.15 -0.41 11.19
N ASP A 131 -1.65 -0.90 12.33
CA ASP A 131 -2.28 -0.06 13.37
C ASP A 131 -1.29 0.49 14.43
N ASN A 132 0.02 0.26 14.25
CA ASN A 132 1.06 0.77 15.15
C ASN A 132 1.22 2.29 15.01
N PRO A 133 0.91 3.09 16.06
CA PRO A 133 1.00 4.55 16.01
C PRO A 133 2.44 5.07 15.92
N SER A 134 3.45 4.26 16.25
CA SER A 134 4.86 4.67 16.28
C SER A 134 5.62 4.38 14.98
N ALA A 135 4.91 4.15 13.86
CA ALA A 135 5.56 3.81 12.59
C ALA A 135 6.52 4.92 12.12
N SER A 136 7.71 4.51 11.67
CA SER A 136 8.83 5.41 11.30
C SER A 136 8.50 6.36 10.15
N GLY A 137 7.52 6.03 9.30
CA GLY A 137 7.03 6.88 8.22
C GLY A 137 6.41 8.20 8.71
N TYR A 138 5.99 8.26 9.97
CA TYR A 138 5.42 9.44 10.62
C TYR A 138 6.45 10.30 11.35
N ASN A 139 7.72 9.89 11.33
CA ASN A 139 8.78 10.62 12.00
C ASN A 139 9.13 11.90 11.20
N PRO A 140 9.15 13.10 11.83
CA PRO A 140 9.59 14.33 11.18
C PRO A 140 11.00 14.28 10.57
N LYS A 141 11.82 13.32 11.00
CA LYS A 141 13.16 13.04 10.48
C LYS A 141 13.18 12.06 9.29
N ALA A 142 12.03 11.67 8.74
CA ALA A 142 11.97 10.68 7.66
C ALA A 142 12.82 11.07 6.44
N PHE A 143 12.84 12.35 6.05
CA PHE A 143 13.69 12.78 4.93
C PHE A 143 15.17 12.72 5.27
N ARG A 144 15.57 13.02 6.52
CA ARG A 144 16.94 12.87 7.01
C ARG A 144 17.43 11.42 6.87
N PHE A 145 16.61 10.46 7.31
CA PHE A 145 16.94 9.05 7.22
C PHE A 145 17.11 8.60 5.76
N LEU A 146 16.27 9.08 4.84
CA LEU A 146 16.46 8.81 3.40
C LEU A 146 17.76 9.42 2.88
N VAL A 147 18.09 10.66 3.23
CA VAL A 147 19.35 11.32 2.84
C VAL A 147 20.56 10.53 3.32
N GLU A 148 20.55 10.10 4.58
CA GLU A 148 21.66 9.34 5.18
C GLU A 148 21.79 7.94 4.58
N GLU A 149 20.69 7.22 4.44
CA GLU A 149 20.69 5.88 3.87
C GLU A 149 21.12 5.90 2.41
N TYR A 150 20.66 6.87 1.61
CA TYR A 150 21.05 6.94 0.21
C TYR A 150 22.51 7.33 -0.01
N LYS A 151 23.19 7.95 0.95
CA LYS A 151 24.66 8.08 0.90
C LYS A 151 25.35 6.72 0.99
N TYR A 152 24.83 5.82 1.81
CA TYR A 152 25.33 4.45 1.90
C TYR A 152 24.99 3.65 0.64
N VAL A 153 23.75 3.76 0.15
CA VAL A 153 23.33 3.13 -1.12
C VAL A 153 24.20 3.55 -2.30
N ASP A 154 24.54 4.84 -2.41
CA ASP A 154 25.44 5.33 -3.47
C ASP A 154 26.81 4.62 -3.42
N SER A 155 27.33 4.34 -2.22
CA SER A 155 28.57 3.58 -2.03
C SER A 155 28.44 2.11 -2.43
N LEU A 156 27.29 1.48 -2.15
CA LEU A 156 27.01 0.09 -2.49
C LEU A 156 26.89 -0.13 -4.01
N LEU A 157 26.42 0.89 -4.73
CA LEU A 157 26.17 0.82 -6.16
C LEU A 157 27.36 1.27 -7.03
N GLN A 158 28.47 1.75 -6.46
CA GLN A 158 29.61 2.31 -7.22
C GLN A 158 30.12 1.45 -8.39
N ASN A 159 30.03 0.12 -8.27
CA ASN A 159 30.50 -0.83 -9.29
C ASN A 159 29.35 -1.52 -10.05
N GLN A 160 28.12 -1.02 -9.93
CA GLN A 160 26.95 -1.56 -10.60
C GLN A 160 26.66 -0.81 -11.91
N GLY A 161 25.93 -1.46 -12.81
CA GLY A 161 25.48 -0.83 -14.05
C GLY A 161 24.51 0.32 -13.82
N GLU A 162 24.41 1.23 -14.79
CA GLU A 162 23.58 2.44 -14.73
C GLU A 162 22.12 2.15 -14.35
N GLU A 163 21.56 1.03 -14.84
CA GLU A 163 20.20 0.59 -14.52
C GLU A 163 19.95 0.52 -12.99
N TRP A 164 20.90 0.01 -12.21
CA TRP A 164 20.74 -0.10 -10.76
C TRP A 164 20.66 1.28 -10.09
N HIS A 165 21.44 2.25 -10.57
CA HIS A 165 21.38 3.62 -10.07
C HIS A 165 20.02 4.24 -10.38
N ILE A 166 19.55 4.12 -11.62
CA ILE A 166 18.26 4.69 -12.06
C ILE A 166 17.12 4.10 -11.23
N LEU A 167 17.05 2.77 -11.09
CA LEU A 167 16.02 2.10 -10.30
C LEU A 167 16.09 2.49 -8.82
N SER A 168 17.30 2.61 -8.26
CA SER A 168 17.49 3.07 -6.88
C SER A 168 16.97 4.50 -6.67
N TYR A 169 17.21 5.40 -7.61
CA TYR A 169 16.72 6.78 -7.55
C TYR A 169 15.20 6.89 -7.83
N CYS A 170 14.63 6.04 -8.69
CA CYS A 170 13.17 5.93 -8.81
C CYS A 170 12.53 5.45 -7.50
N LYS A 171 13.19 4.53 -6.78
CA LYS A 171 12.76 4.11 -5.43
C LYS A 171 12.85 5.27 -4.43
N LEU A 172 13.94 6.04 -4.44
CA LEU A 172 14.10 7.24 -3.60
C LEU A 172 12.97 8.24 -3.86
N PHE A 173 12.67 8.50 -5.12
CA PHE A 173 11.55 9.36 -5.51
C PHE A 173 10.24 8.85 -4.92
N ARG A 174 9.84 7.59 -5.18
CA ARG A 174 8.57 7.03 -4.68
C ARG A 174 8.46 7.10 -3.16
N GLN A 175 9.54 6.78 -2.46
CA GLN A 175 9.62 6.86 -1.01
C GLN A 175 9.50 8.30 -0.49
N THR A 176 10.16 9.25 -1.16
CA THR A 176 10.10 10.68 -0.82
C THR A 176 8.70 11.23 -1.07
N ASN A 177 8.13 10.95 -2.25
CA ASN A 177 6.81 11.36 -2.68
C ASN A 177 5.72 10.89 -1.70
N HIS A 178 5.76 9.62 -1.29
CA HIS A 178 4.86 9.07 -0.27
C HIS A 178 4.91 9.85 1.05
N ARG A 179 6.11 10.24 1.50
CA ARG A 179 6.31 11.01 2.75
C ARG A 179 5.86 12.46 2.60
N ILE A 180 6.05 13.09 1.44
CA ILE A 180 5.50 14.42 1.14
C ILE A 180 3.97 14.37 1.25
N ARG A 181 3.34 13.32 0.72
CA ARG A 181 1.89 13.12 0.82
C ARG A 181 1.43 12.93 2.28
N LEU A 182 2.12 12.11 3.07
CA LEU A 182 1.86 11.98 4.51
C LEU A 182 1.97 13.33 5.25
N MET A 183 3.02 14.10 4.95
CA MET A 183 3.21 15.44 5.50
C MET A 183 2.04 16.35 5.13
N ALA A 184 1.57 16.31 3.88
CA ALA A 184 0.41 17.08 3.41
C ALA A 184 -0.89 16.69 4.13
N ILE A 185 -1.14 15.39 4.33
CA ILE A 185 -2.29 14.88 5.09
C ILE A 185 -2.24 15.38 6.54
N SER A 186 -1.07 15.34 7.17
CA SER A 186 -0.89 15.82 8.55
C SER A 186 -1.11 17.33 8.72
N GLY A 187 -1.17 18.09 7.62
CA GLY A 187 -1.33 19.54 7.61
C GLY A 187 -0.11 20.34 8.10
N SER A 188 0.92 19.66 8.60
CA SER A 188 2.10 20.25 9.25
C SER A 188 3.31 20.19 8.31
N LEU A 189 3.90 21.35 8.02
CA LEU A 189 5.21 21.39 7.37
C LEU A 189 6.26 21.05 8.42
N TRP A 190 7.07 20.02 8.19
CA TRP A 190 8.14 19.68 9.11
C TRP A 190 9.33 20.59 8.78
N ASP A 191 9.65 21.58 9.63
CA ASP A 191 10.72 22.55 9.35
C ASP A 191 12.08 21.87 9.08
N SER A 192 12.36 20.75 9.76
CA SER A 192 13.55 19.91 9.52
C SER A 192 13.55 19.21 8.15
N ALA A 193 12.41 19.08 7.48
CA ALA A 193 12.29 18.41 6.19
C ALA A 193 12.79 19.27 5.03
N THR A 194 12.74 20.60 5.12
CA THR A 194 12.98 21.47 3.95
C THR A 194 14.38 21.28 3.35
N SER A 195 15.43 21.26 4.17
CA SER A 195 16.80 21.09 3.70
C SER A 195 17.06 19.68 3.16
N ASP A 196 16.50 18.65 3.82
CA ASP A 196 16.63 17.26 3.39
C ASP A 196 15.86 16.97 2.10
N LEU A 197 14.66 17.53 1.96
CA LEU A 197 13.87 17.49 0.72
C LEU A 197 14.60 18.18 -0.42
N GLN A 198 15.22 19.34 -0.16
CA GLN A 198 16.01 20.02 -1.18
C GLN A 198 17.23 19.20 -1.59
N ALA A 199 17.89 18.53 -0.64
CA ALA A 199 19.02 17.64 -0.94
C ALA A 199 18.60 16.45 -1.81
N ILE A 200 17.46 15.81 -1.49
CA ILE A 200 16.89 14.72 -2.30
C ILE A 200 16.51 15.23 -3.70
N SER A 201 15.82 16.38 -3.77
CA SER A 201 15.42 17.02 -5.02
C SER A 201 16.61 17.27 -5.95
N ASN A 202 17.67 17.89 -5.43
CA ASN A 202 18.88 18.18 -6.20
C ASN A 202 19.54 16.88 -6.69
N LYS A 203 19.67 15.88 -5.81
CA LYS A 203 20.21 14.56 -6.16
C LYS A 203 19.45 13.90 -7.30
N LEU A 204 18.12 13.87 -7.23
CA LEU A 204 17.28 13.27 -8.27
C LEU A 204 17.33 14.05 -9.58
N LYS A 205 17.38 15.39 -9.49
CA LYS A 205 17.54 16.27 -10.64
C LYS A 205 18.85 16.00 -11.38
N GLU A 206 19.95 15.91 -10.65
CA GLU A 206 21.28 15.66 -11.22
C GLU A 206 21.40 14.23 -11.77
N ALA A 207 20.84 13.24 -11.07
CA ALA A 207 21.06 11.84 -11.40
C ALA A 207 20.19 11.30 -12.53
N ILE A 208 18.89 11.64 -12.56
CA ILE A 208 17.94 10.93 -13.44
C ILE A 208 16.99 11.82 -14.24
N SER A 209 16.99 13.15 -14.08
CA SER A 209 16.00 14.02 -14.74
C SER A 209 16.02 14.02 -16.27
N ARG A 210 17.14 13.62 -16.88
CA ARG A 210 17.31 13.56 -18.34
C ARG A 210 17.49 12.14 -18.86
N ASN A 211 17.31 11.13 -18.00
CA ASN A 211 17.53 9.74 -18.38
C ASN A 211 16.25 9.15 -18.99
N GLU A 212 16.34 8.65 -20.22
CA GLU A 212 15.18 8.14 -20.96
C GLU A 212 14.51 6.94 -20.28
N MET A 213 15.27 6.11 -19.55
CA MET A 213 14.74 4.93 -18.84
C MET A 213 13.72 5.29 -17.77
N VAL A 214 13.77 6.51 -17.23
CA VAL A 214 12.79 7.00 -16.24
C VAL A 214 11.37 6.98 -16.83
N THR A 215 11.24 7.21 -18.13
CA THR A 215 9.95 7.18 -18.84
C THR A 215 9.33 5.79 -18.87
N GLU A 216 10.14 4.74 -18.89
CA GLU A 216 9.64 3.36 -18.85
C GLU A 216 9.30 2.90 -17.42
N ILE A 217 9.92 3.52 -16.41
CA ILE A 217 9.82 3.10 -15.01
C ILE A 217 8.68 3.80 -14.26
N LEU A 218 8.52 5.10 -14.50
CA LEU A 218 7.49 5.92 -13.87
C LEU A 218 6.22 5.93 -14.71
N THR A 219 5.05 6.03 -14.08
CA THR A 219 3.79 6.33 -14.78
C THR A 219 3.71 7.80 -15.20
N ASP A 220 2.73 8.17 -16.03
CA ASP A 220 2.48 9.58 -16.41
C ASP A 220 2.27 10.49 -15.19
N GLN A 221 1.48 10.01 -14.22
CA GLN A 221 1.25 10.72 -12.97
C GLN A 221 2.55 10.87 -12.17
N GLU A 222 3.30 9.77 -12.02
CA GLU A 222 4.58 9.79 -11.29
C GLU A 222 5.61 10.70 -11.96
N ARG A 223 5.64 10.81 -13.29
CA ARG A 223 6.51 11.76 -14.01
C ARG A 223 6.15 13.20 -13.68
N TRP A 224 4.87 13.53 -13.71
CA TRP A 224 4.41 14.87 -13.38
C TRP A 224 4.73 15.24 -11.91
N GLU A 225 4.53 14.30 -10.99
CA GLU A 225 4.91 14.46 -9.58
C GLU A 225 6.43 14.59 -9.41
N PHE A 226 7.21 13.80 -10.14
CA PHE A 226 8.67 13.86 -10.17
C PHE A 226 9.15 15.24 -10.64
N ASP A 227 8.61 15.75 -11.76
CA ASP A 227 8.94 17.06 -12.31
C ASP A 227 8.65 18.19 -11.33
N LEU A 228 7.49 18.16 -10.67
CA LEU A 228 7.16 19.10 -9.60
C LEU A 228 8.17 19.03 -8.46
N MET A 229 8.53 17.83 -8.02
CA MET A 229 9.46 17.64 -6.90
C MET A 229 10.86 18.19 -7.22
N ILE A 230 11.41 17.88 -8.40
CA ILE A 230 12.77 18.32 -8.77
C ILE A 230 12.86 19.81 -9.10
N GLN A 231 11.73 20.44 -9.46
CA GLN A 231 11.64 21.89 -9.63
C GLN A 231 11.57 22.59 -8.28
N ASN A 232 10.62 22.15 -7.43
CA ASN A 232 10.43 22.67 -6.09
C ASN A 232 9.59 21.67 -5.26
N PRO A 233 10.18 20.97 -4.27
CA PRO A 233 9.45 20.02 -3.43
C PRO A 233 8.25 20.61 -2.70
N LYS A 234 8.29 21.92 -2.39
CA LYS A 234 7.16 22.62 -1.77
C LYS A 234 5.94 22.67 -2.71
N SER A 235 6.14 22.81 -4.02
CA SER A 235 5.03 22.81 -4.98
C SER A 235 4.28 21.49 -4.99
N LEU A 236 5.00 20.36 -4.90
CA LEU A 236 4.39 19.04 -4.79
C LEU A 236 3.62 18.88 -3.47
N TYR A 237 4.20 19.34 -2.35
CA TYR A 237 3.50 19.38 -1.07
C TYR A 237 2.21 20.22 -1.13
N ASP A 238 2.29 21.44 -1.67
CA ASP A 238 1.14 22.35 -1.77
C ASP A 238 0.03 21.74 -2.64
N HIS A 239 0.40 21.05 -3.73
CA HIS A 239 -0.54 20.29 -4.56
C HIS A 239 -1.26 19.20 -3.76
N TYR A 240 -0.53 18.33 -3.07
CA TYR A 240 -1.17 17.30 -2.24
C TYR A 240 -2.00 17.90 -1.12
N LYS A 241 -1.55 18.97 -0.48
CA LYS A 241 -2.30 19.62 0.59
C LYS A 241 -3.64 20.14 0.07
N ALA A 242 -3.67 20.78 -1.10
CA ALA A 242 -4.92 21.24 -1.71
C ALA A 242 -5.86 20.06 -2.04
N ALA A 243 -5.33 18.99 -2.65
CA ALA A 243 -6.11 17.80 -2.99
C ALA A 243 -6.67 17.09 -1.74
N GLU A 244 -5.87 16.95 -0.67
CA GLU A 244 -6.28 16.30 0.57
C GLU A 244 -7.21 17.17 1.44
N ILE A 245 -7.21 18.50 1.28
CA ILE A 245 -8.24 19.36 1.88
C ILE A 245 -9.59 19.07 1.24
N GLU A 246 -9.65 19.06 -0.10
CA GLU A 246 -10.90 18.82 -0.82
C GLU A 246 -11.45 17.43 -0.53
N ARG A 247 -10.58 16.42 -0.65
CA ARG A 247 -10.93 15.02 -0.39
C ARG A 247 -11.40 14.79 1.05
N SER A 248 -10.73 15.40 2.03
CA SER A 248 -11.14 15.31 3.44
C SER A 248 -12.52 15.93 3.65
N ARG A 249 -12.82 17.06 3.00
CA ARG A 249 -14.14 17.71 3.08
C ARG A 249 -15.24 16.80 2.54
N GLU A 250 -15.05 16.23 1.36
CA GLU A 250 -16.02 15.29 0.75
C GLU A 250 -16.24 14.05 1.62
N LEU A 251 -15.15 13.46 2.12
CA LEU A 251 -15.23 12.25 2.95
C LEU A 251 -15.88 12.54 4.31
N THR A 252 -15.53 13.63 4.99
CA THR A 252 -16.17 14.03 6.25
C THR A 252 -17.68 14.27 6.05
N ALA A 253 -18.08 14.90 4.94
CA ALA A 253 -19.50 15.08 4.63
C ALA A 253 -20.22 13.73 4.43
N LEU A 254 -19.61 12.79 3.70
CA LEU A 254 -20.13 11.44 3.54
C LEU A 254 -20.27 10.71 4.88
N LEU A 255 -19.22 10.71 5.70
CA LEU A 255 -19.21 10.04 7.01
C LEU A 255 -20.24 10.63 7.96
N ASN A 256 -20.41 11.95 7.99
CA ASN A 256 -21.46 12.60 8.78
C ASN A 256 -22.87 12.14 8.37
N ASN A 257 -23.14 12.06 7.06
CA ASN A 257 -24.41 11.55 6.57
C ASN A 257 -24.65 10.08 6.97
N LEU A 258 -23.62 9.24 6.79
CA LEU A 258 -23.69 7.81 7.14
C LEU A 258 -23.80 7.57 8.66
N SER A 259 -23.20 8.44 9.48
CA SER A 259 -23.30 8.35 10.95
C SER A 259 -24.74 8.51 11.45
N SER A 260 -25.59 9.22 10.70
CA SER A 260 -27.00 9.42 11.01
C SER A 260 -27.92 8.32 10.45
N ALA A 261 -27.39 7.43 9.59
CA ALA A 261 -28.15 6.34 9.03
C ALA A 261 -28.63 5.36 10.11
N LYS A 262 -29.78 4.70 9.88
CA LYS A 262 -30.28 3.63 10.75
C LYS A 262 -29.60 2.29 10.48
N GLY A 263 -29.31 2.03 9.21
CA GLY A 263 -28.60 0.84 8.72
C GLY A 263 -28.08 1.12 7.31
N ILE A 264 -26.93 0.54 6.98
CA ILE A 264 -26.20 0.78 5.74
C ILE A 264 -26.11 -0.54 4.96
N VAL A 265 -26.47 -0.50 3.68
CA VAL A 265 -26.20 -1.57 2.72
C VAL A 265 -25.08 -1.11 1.79
N VAL A 266 -23.98 -1.86 1.73
CA VAL A 266 -22.86 -1.56 0.84
C VAL A 266 -23.06 -2.25 -0.50
N PHE A 267 -23.26 -1.48 -1.57
CA PHE A 267 -23.44 -2.01 -2.92
C PHE A 267 -22.09 -2.10 -3.65
N GLY A 268 -21.66 -3.32 -3.92
CA GLY A 268 -20.40 -3.67 -4.57
C GLY A 268 -19.52 -4.47 -3.63
N CYS A 269 -19.11 -5.66 -4.05
CA CYS A 269 -18.31 -6.61 -3.26
C CYS A 269 -16.87 -6.78 -3.79
N GLY A 270 -16.38 -5.84 -4.62
CA GLY A 270 -14.98 -5.80 -5.05
C GLY A 270 -14.06 -5.13 -4.01
N GLN A 271 -12.85 -4.71 -4.41
CA GLN A 271 -11.86 -4.10 -3.51
C GLN A 271 -12.39 -2.89 -2.71
N LEU A 272 -13.27 -2.07 -3.31
CA LEU A 272 -13.92 -0.97 -2.59
C LEU A 272 -14.97 -1.46 -1.59
N GLY A 273 -15.69 -2.55 -1.92
CA GLY A 273 -16.62 -3.23 -1.04
C GLY A 273 -15.97 -3.82 0.22
N GLU A 274 -14.68 -4.17 0.14
CA GLU A 274 -13.88 -4.58 1.30
C GLU A 274 -13.30 -3.36 2.04
N PHE A 275 -12.86 -2.35 1.30
CA PHE A 275 -12.18 -1.20 1.88
C PHE A 275 -13.11 -0.24 2.63
N VAL A 276 -14.26 0.07 2.05
CA VAL A 276 -15.20 1.06 2.60
C VAL A 276 -15.74 0.65 3.98
N PRO A 277 -16.13 -0.61 4.23
CA PRO A 277 -16.51 -1.05 5.57
C PRO A 277 -15.42 -0.83 6.63
N ALA A 278 -14.16 -1.14 6.29
CA ALA A 278 -13.03 -0.91 7.18
C ALA A 278 -12.86 0.59 7.48
N LEU A 279 -13.03 1.45 6.46
CA LEU A 279 -13.02 2.90 6.63
C LEU A 279 -14.15 3.37 7.56
N LEU A 280 -15.37 2.87 7.38
CA LEU A 280 -16.52 3.23 8.22
C LEU A 280 -16.31 2.80 9.68
N ASP A 281 -15.86 1.56 9.91
CA ASP A 281 -15.59 1.04 11.25
C ASP A 281 -14.52 1.85 11.98
N LEU A 282 -13.40 2.19 11.32
CA LEU A 282 -12.35 3.02 11.90
C LEU A 282 -12.79 4.47 12.21
N ASN A 283 -13.90 4.93 11.60
CA ASN A 283 -14.54 6.22 11.91
C ASN A 283 -15.75 6.07 12.86
N GLY A 284 -15.88 4.91 13.54
CA GLY A 284 -16.93 4.67 14.53
C GLY A 284 -18.32 4.39 13.95
N ILE A 285 -18.42 4.09 12.66
CA ILE A 285 -19.68 3.80 11.96
C ILE A 285 -19.84 2.29 11.80
N ASP A 286 -20.35 1.63 12.84
CA ASP A 286 -20.69 0.20 12.84
C ASP A 286 -22.20 -0.02 12.59
N LYS A 287 -22.65 0.34 11.40
CA LYS A 287 -24.08 0.27 11.00
C LYS A 287 -24.33 -0.53 9.72
N ILE A 288 -23.34 -1.30 9.28
CA ILE A 288 -23.45 -2.10 8.07
C ILE A 288 -24.31 -3.32 8.38
N GLU A 289 -25.40 -3.47 7.63
CA GLU A 289 -26.34 -4.58 7.80
C GLU A 289 -26.04 -5.72 6.81
N ALA A 290 -25.72 -5.36 5.56
CA ALA A 290 -25.43 -6.32 4.50
C ALA A 290 -24.57 -5.70 3.39
N HIS A 291 -23.97 -6.57 2.59
CA HIS A 291 -23.44 -6.23 1.28
C HIS A 291 -24.42 -6.66 0.20
N CYS A 292 -24.47 -5.96 -0.93
CA CYS A 292 -25.17 -6.43 -2.11
C CYS A 292 -24.35 -6.27 -3.38
N ASP A 293 -24.57 -7.15 -4.35
CA ASP A 293 -23.88 -7.13 -5.64
C ASP A 293 -24.78 -7.73 -6.73
N ASN A 294 -24.61 -7.30 -7.98
CA ASN A 294 -25.33 -7.88 -9.12
C ASN A 294 -24.80 -9.28 -9.50
N ASN A 295 -23.59 -9.64 -9.07
CA ASN A 295 -23.01 -10.95 -9.32
C ASN A 295 -23.61 -12.01 -8.39
N SER A 296 -24.50 -12.85 -8.94
CA SER A 296 -25.18 -13.91 -8.19
C SER A 296 -24.27 -14.98 -7.61
N ASN A 297 -23.06 -15.15 -8.14
CA ASN A 297 -22.06 -16.07 -7.58
C ASN A 297 -21.53 -15.63 -6.20
N LEU A 298 -21.83 -14.41 -5.78
CA LEU A 298 -21.44 -13.88 -4.47
C LEU A 298 -22.54 -14.05 -3.42
N TRP A 299 -23.80 -14.23 -3.83
CA TRP A 299 -24.93 -14.27 -2.91
C TRP A 299 -24.84 -15.46 -1.95
N GLY A 300 -25.17 -15.22 -0.68
CA GLY A 300 -25.09 -16.19 0.40
C GLY A 300 -23.69 -16.38 0.99
N LYS A 301 -22.66 -15.72 0.42
CA LYS A 301 -21.33 -15.64 1.03
C LYS A 301 -21.31 -14.57 2.12
N ASP A 302 -20.23 -14.58 2.89
CA ASP A 302 -19.92 -13.58 3.91
C ASP A 302 -18.82 -12.63 3.40
N LEU A 303 -18.95 -11.36 3.73
CA LEU A 303 -17.89 -10.38 3.61
C LEU A 303 -17.79 -9.57 4.92
N GLN A 304 -16.65 -9.69 5.61
CA GLN A 304 -16.35 -9.02 6.88
C GLN A 304 -17.42 -9.24 7.98
N GLY A 305 -17.97 -10.46 8.04
CA GLY A 305 -18.99 -10.84 9.02
C GLY A 305 -20.41 -10.38 8.66
N LYS A 306 -20.64 -9.93 7.43
CA LYS A 306 -21.94 -9.48 6.93
C LYS A 306 -22.32 -10.27 5.67
N PRO A 307 -23.60 -10.62 5.49
CA PRO A 307 -24.04 -11.42 4.35
C PRO A 307 -23.97 -10.62 3.05
N ILE A 308 -23.64 -11.30 1.95
CA ILE A 308 -23.78 -10.78 0.60
C ILE A 308 -25.14 -11.25 0.04
N ILE A 309 -26.00 -10.31 -0.33
CA ILE A 309 -27.36 -10.57 -0.83
C ILE A 309 -27.61 -9.93 -2.20
N SER A 310 -28.69 -10.34 -2.87
CA SER A 310 -29.10 -9.69 -4.12
C SER A 310 -29.64 -8.28 -3.86
N PRO A 311 -29.60 -7.36 -4.84
CA PRO A 311 -30.20 -6.03 -4.69
C PRO A 311 -31.69 -6.09 -4.36
N THR A 312 -32.41 -7.05 -4.94
CA THR A 312 -33.85 -7.26 -4.67
C THR A 312 -34.07 -7.69 -3.23
N GLN A 313 -33.26 -8.61 -2.72
CA GLN A 313 -33.34 -9.03 -1.32
C GLN A 313 -32.98 -7.88 -0.38
N ALA A 314 -31.94 -7.12 -0.69
CA ALA A 314 -31.55 -5.95 0.09
C ALA A 314 -32.68 -4.91 0.21
N LEU A 315 -33.45 -4.71 -0.85
CA LEU A 315 -34.62 -3.82 -0.82
C LEU A 315 -35.75 -4.37 0.07
N LEU A 316 -36.00 -5.69 0.03
CA LEU A 316 -37.01 -6.33 0.85
C LEU A 316 -36.66 -6.26 2.35
N ASP A 317 -35.40 -6.51 2.68
CA ASP A 317 -34.92 -6.54 4.06
C ASP A 317 -34.68 -5.13 4.62
N PHE A 318 -34.22 -4.19 3.77
CA PHE A 318 -33.85 -2.84 4.16
C PHE A 318 -34.52 -1.76 3.29
N PRO A 319 -35.87 -1.70 3.21
CA PRO A 319 -36.60 -0.78 2.32
C PRO A 319 -36.40 0.70 2.64
N GLN A 320 -35.95 1.01 3.86
CA GLN A 320 -35.61 2.35 4.34
C GLN A 320 -34.12 2.47 4.69
N GLY A 321 -33.31 1.52 4.23
CA GLY A 321 -31.86 1.51 4.44
C GLY A 321 -31.16 2.58 3.63
N THR A 322 -29.98 2.98 4.10
CA THR A 322 -29.06 3.83 3.35
C THR A 322 -28.18 2.94 2.47
N TYR A 323 -28.12 3.22 1.18
CA TYR A 323 -27.31 2.46 0.21
C TYR A 323 -26.04 3.22 -0.11
N LEU A 324 -24.89 2.60 0.17
CA LEU A 324 -23.58 3.16 -0.14
C LEU A 324 -22.96 2.41 -1.31
N ILE A 325 -22.80 3.09 -2.45
CA ILE A 325 -22.20 2.51 -3.65
C ILE A 325 -20.68 2.49 -3.51
N ALA A 326 -20.12 1.29 -3.42
CA ALA A 326 -18.69 0.99 -3.35
C ALA A 326 -18.21 0.34 -4.66
N ASN A 327 -18.51 0.99 -5.80
CA ASN A 327 -18.10 0.55 -7.13
C ASN A 327 -17.64 1.75 -7.96
N LYS A 328 -16.42 1.69 -8.50
CA LYS A 328 -15.84 2.79 -9.32
C LYS A 328 -16.35 2.77 -10.76
N ALA A 329 -16.51 1.59 -11.36
CA ALA A 329 -16.76 1.44 -12.80
C ALA A 329 -18.24 1.62 -13.16
N HIS A 330 -19.14 1.00 -12.38
CA HIS A 330 -20.58 0.93 -12.67
C HIS A 330 -21.41 1.81 -11.73
N ARG A 331 -20.82 2.88 -11.19
CA ARG A 331 -21.42 3.68 -10.13
C ARG A 331 -22.78 4.28 -10.52
N GLN A 332 -22.87 4.84 -11.72
CA GLN A 332 -24.11 5.46 -12.20
C GLN A 332 -25.18 4.42 -12.53
N GLU A 333 -24.79 3.31 -13.16
CA GLU A 333 -25.71 2.19 -13.45
C GLU A 333 -26.33 1.62 -12.17
N ILE A 334 -25.52 1.44 -11.12
CA ILE A 334 -25.99 0.97 -9.80
C ILE A 334 -26.94 2.00 -9.16
N LYS A 335 -26.62 3.29 -9.26
CA LYS A 335 -27.47 4.36 -8.73
C LYS A 335 -28.84 4.37 -9.42
N GLU A 336 -28.85 4.31 -10.75
CA GLU A 336 -30.07 4.25 -11.56
C GLU A 336 -30.89 2.98 -11.27
N GLN A 337 -30.22 1.84 -11.08
CA GLN A 337 -30.86 0.61 -10.64
C GLN A 337 -31.58 0.78 -9.30
N LEU A 338 -30.89 1.30 -8.28
CA LEU A 338 -31.49 1.51 -6.96
C LEU A 338 -32.68 2.47 -7.00
N MET A 339 -32.58 3.55 -7.78
CA MET A 339 -33.69 4.48 -7.97
C MET A 339 -34.88 3.84 -8.69
N THR A 340 -34.63 3.02 -9.72
CA THR A 340 -35.67 2.28 -10.45
C THR A 340 -36.37 1.25 -9.55
N MET A 341 -35.63 0.70 -8.59
CA MET A 341 -36.15 -0.20 -7.56
C MET A 341 -36.92 0.51 -6.44
N GLY A 342 -37.02 1.84 -6.46
CA GLY A 342 -37.84 2.64 -5.55
C GLY A 342 -37.09 3.23 -4.35
N ILE A 343 -35.76 3.13 -4.31
CA ILE A 343 -34.96 3.81 -3.28
C ILE A 343 -34.89 5.31 -3.59
N SER A 344 -35.23 6.15 -2.60
CA SER A 344 -35.08 7.59 -2.71
C SER A 344 -33.62 7.97 -2.95
N ALA A 345 -33.37 8.94 -3.85
CA ALA A 345 -32.03 9.46 -4.11
C ALA A 345 -31.33 9.97 -2.83
N ASP A 346 -32.10 10.48 -1.87
CA ASP A 346 -31.59 10.97 -0.57
C ASP A 346 -31.01 9.85 0.30
N ASN A 347 -31.36 8.59 0.03
CA ASN A 347 -30.85 7.41 0.73
C ASN A 347 -29.70 6.74 -0.03
N ILE A 348 -29.23 7.30 -1.15
CA ILE A 348 -28.15 6.73 -1.97
C ILE A 348 -26.92 7.61 -1.89
N TYR A 349 -25.83 7.05 -1.38
CA TYR A 349 -24.53 7.71 -1.29
C TYR A 349 -23.51 7.00 -2.18
N GLU A 350 -22.54 7.77 -2.65
CA GLU A 350 -21.48 7.31 -3.54
C GLU A 350 -20.13 7.47 -2.84
N TYR A 351 -19.35 6.39 -2.76
CA TYR A 351 -17.96 6.51 -2.32
C TYR A 351 -17.05 6.88 -3.50
N THR A 352 -16.43 8.06 -3.45
CA THR A 352 -15.60 8.61 -4.54
C THR A 352 -14.14 8.81 -4.18
N ALA A 353 -13.77 8.71 -2.89
CA ALA A 353 -12.42 9.00 -2.41
C ALA A 353 -11.35 7.97 -2.84
N GLY A 354 -11.73 6.90 -3.56
CA GLY A 354 -10.81 5.93 -4.16
C GLY A 354 -10.25 4.91 -3.16
N LEU A 355 -9.58 3.88 -3.69
CA LEU A 355 -8.96 2.83 -2.88
C LEU A 355 -7.56 3.27 -2.43
N ASP A 356 -7.49 3.94 -1.28
CA ASP A 356 -6.23 4.48 -0.77
C ASP A 356 -6.00 4.08 0.68
N PRO A 357 -5.01 3.21 0.95
CA PRO A 357 -4.68 2.77 2.30
C PRO A 357 -4.37 3.92 3.27
N LEU A 358 -3.96 5.09 2.80
CA LEU A 358 -3.70 6.24 3.68
C LEU A 358 -4.96 6.74 4.41
N LEU A 359 -6.16 6.52 3.87
CA LEU A 359 -7.41 6.87 4.56
C LEU A 359 -7.68 6.00 5.80
N LEU A 360 -7.05 4.82 5.88
CA LEU A 360 -7.12 3.93 7.04
C LEU A 360 -5.99 4.20 8.03
N SER A 361 -5.09 5.14 7.72
CA SER A 361 -3.95 5.46 8.59
C SER A 361 -4.36 6.39 9.73
N LYS A 362 -3.70 6.25 10.89
CA LYS A 362 -3.97 7.10 12.06
C LYS A 362 -3.81 8.59 11.77
N ILE A 363 -2.78 8.98 11.00
CA ILE A 363 -2.60 10.39 10.59
C ILE A 363 -3.84 10.97 9.90
N TYR A 364 -4.55 10.14 9.14
CA TYR A 364 -5.76 10.58 8.46
C TYR A 364 -6.96 10.59 9.40
N LEU A 365 -7.11 9.55 10.22
CA LEU A 365 -8.22 9.40 11.17
C LEU A 365 -8.19 10.45 12.29
N ASP A 366 -7.01 10.82 12.79
CA ASP A 366 -6.84 11.82 13.86
C ASP A 366 -7.16 13.27 13.39
N ARG A 367 -7.33 13.49 12.08
CA ARG A 367 -7.66 14.80 11.50
C ARG A 367 -9.17 15.07 11.45
N GLN A 368 -9.97 14.01 11.42
CA GLN A 368 -11.43 14.10 11.33
C GLN A 368 -12.05 14.33 12.70
#